data_AF-R1F3H9-F1
#
_entry.id   AF-R1F3H9-F1
#
_cell.length_a   1.000
_cell.length_b   1.000
_cell.length_c   1.000
_cell.angle_alpha   90.00
_cell.angle_beta   90.00
_cell.angle_gamma   90.00
#
_symmetry.space_group_name_H-M   'P 1'
#
loop_
_entity.id
_entity.type
_entity.pdbx_description
1 polymer ?
#
loop_
_entity_poly.entity_id
_entity_poly.type
_entity_poly.pdbx_seq_one_letter_code
_entity_poly.pdbx_strand_id
1 'polypeptide(L)'
;TSDPVLGGPGGTSNKQAQALANRTAYLKKHVDDIEDGTTAAGKANKLNTARNVAIAGDITGQASFDGSANITITASYKNSGVVAGTYRSVTVDAKGNVTAGTNPTTLGGYGITDAVSSSQKGAANGVASLDSGGKVPINQIPATAITDTFVVSTQAAMLALTAEIGDVAVRTDLNKSFILRVTGASTLANWQELLTPTDAVQSVDGQTGAVTIATATEGVKGKAQIATQEEVNTGTDDTKFVTSKKLMAWIKQATETVLGMMKVATQVQTDAGTADDVAITPKKLRSGFSVLLGSVGYICLPTWMGGIIIQWGTGVGASTYDFGISFPIAFPTSCWGATVSCDYTAESGNVGYVACKKERTRLICRSSGSYSTNWIAIGA
;
A
#
# COMPACT_ATOMS: atom_id res chain seq x y z
N THR A 1 155.17 10.00 -49.14
CA THR A 1 153.70 10.12 -48.91
C THR A 1 153.01 9.73 -50.21
N SER A 2 151.92 8.96 -50.17
CA SER A 2 151.35 8.10 -51.25
C SER A 2 152.16 6.81 -51.50
N ASP A 3 151.54 5.63 -51.59
CA ASP A 3 150.67 5.19 -52.69
C ASP A 3 149.41 4.41 -52.21
N PRO A 4 148.18 4.92 -52.47
CA PRO A 4 146.93 4.34 -51.98
C PRO A 4 146.23 3.46 -53.03
N VAL A 5 146.89 2.44 -53.60
CA VAL A 5 146.24 1.55 -54.58
C VAL A 5 146.53 0.06 -54.35
N LEU A 6 145.72 -0.61 -53.52
CA LEU A 6 145.74 -2.07 -53.32
C LEU A 6 144.65 -2.73 -54.19
N GLY A 7 145.08 -3.35 -55.30
CA GLY A 7 144.26 -4.16 -56.22
C GLY A 7 144.23 -5.63 -55.81
N GLY A 8 143.19 -6.05 -55.10
CA GLY A 8 142.87 -7.43 -54.72
C GLY A 8 141.47 -7.49 -54.07
N PRO A 9 140.82 -8.67 -53.94
CA PRO A 9 139.51 -8.78 -53.29
C PRO A 9 139.55 -8.18 -51.87
N GLY A 10 138.76 -7.13 -51.59
CA GLY A 10 138.78 -6.38 -50.32
C GLY A 10 139.80 -5.25 -50.19
N GLY A 11 140.69 -5.03 -51.18
CA GLY A 11 141.66 -3.93 -51.23
C GLY A 11 141.03 -2.56 -51.47
N THR A 12 141.65 -1.47 -50.98
CA THR A 12 141.05 -0.12 -50.93
C THR A 12 140.57 0.41 -52.29
N SER A 13 141.21 0.03 -53.39
CA SER A 13 140.82 0.43 -54.75
C SER A 13 139.62 -0.35 -55.28
N ASN A 14 139.50 -1.63 -54.89
CA ASN A 14 138.39 -2.51 -55.29
C ASN A 14 137.17 -2.42 -54.37
N LYS A 15 137.32 -1.82 -53.18
CA LYS A 15 136.20 -1.59 -52.24
C LYS A 15 135.07 -0.80 -52.89
N GLN A 16 135.40 0.17 -53.75
CA GLN A 16 134.41 0.94 -54.49
C GLN A 16 133.61 0.04 -55.47
N ALA A 17 134.30 -0.81 -56.22
CA ALA A 17 133.69 -1.75 -57.16
C ALA A 17 132.86 -2.85 -56.47
N GLN A 18 133.33 -3.37 -55.33
CA GLN A 18 132.63 -4.39 -54.55
C GLN A 18 131.39 -3.83 -53.83
N ALA A 19 131.49 -2.62 -53.28
CA ALA A 19 130.35 -1.92 -52.70
C ALA A 19 129.29 -1.63 -53.77
N LEU A 20 129.71 -1.27 -54.99
CA LEU A 20 128.82 -1.11 -56.13
C LEU A 20 128.12 -2.44 -56.48
N ALA A 21 128.87 -3.54 -56.60
CA ALA A 21 128.30 -4.85 -56.91
C ALA A 21 127.28 -5.32 -55.85
N ASN A 22 127.58 -5.15 -54.56
CA ASN A 22 126.66 -5.48 -53.47
C ASN A 22 125.40 -4.61 -53.48
N ARG A 23 125.56 -3.30 -53.74
CA ARG A 23 124.41 -2.39 -53.87
C ARG A 23 123.55 -2.78 -55.08
N THR A 24 124.18 -3.11 -56.21
CA THR A 24 123.48 -3.58 -57.41
C THR A 24 122.73 -4.88 -57.14
N ALA A 25 123.33 -5.85 -56.43
CA ALA A 25 122.67 -7.11 -56.08
C ALA A 25 121.50 -6.92 -55.10
N TYR A 26 121.66 -6.07 -54.08
CA TYR A 26 120.60 -5.73 -53.13
C TYR A 26 119.41 -5.05 -53.83
N LEU A 27 119.70 -4.08 -54.71
CA LEU A 27 118.69 -3.40 -55.51
C LEU A 27 118.01 -4.37 -56.48
N LYS A 28 118.76 -5.24 -57.16
CA LYS A 28 118.22 -6.26 -58.06
C LYS A 28 117.30 -7.23 -57.32
N LYS A 29 117.70 -7.71 -56.14
CA LYS A 29 116.84 -8.55 -55.31
C LYS A 29 115.56 -7.82 -54.90
N HIS A 30 115.64 -6.54 -54.50
CA HIS A 30 114.45 -5.77 -54.14
C HIS A 30 113.52 -5.53 -55.35
N VAL A 31 114.08 -5.34 -56.54
CA VAL A 31 113.31 -5.25 -57.79
C VAL A 31 112.64 -6.59 -58.10
N ASP A 32 113.38 -7.70 -58.00
CA ASP A 32 112.84 -9.05 -58.23
C ASP A 32 111.72 -9.40 -57.24
N ASP A 33 111.88 -9.07 -55.96
CA ASP A 33 110.86 -9.27 -54.92
C ASP A 33 109.60 -8.36 -55.12
N ILE A 34 109.72 -7.30 -55.93
CA ILE A 34 108.58 -6.47 -56.38
C ILE A 34 107.93 -7.10 -57.61
N GLU A 35 108.70 -7.59 -58.57
CA GLU A 35 108.18 -8.18 -59.81
C GLU A 35 107.51 -9.54 -59.58
N ASP A 36 108.04 -10.37 -58.68
CA ASP A 36 107.53 -11.72 -58.38
C ASP A 36 106.30 -11.74 -57.45
N GLY A 37 105.94 -10.60 -56.87
CA GLY A 37 104.79 -10.47 -55.98
C GLY A 37 105.05 -10.84 -54.51
N THR A 38 106.30 -10.90 -54.07
CA THR A 38 106.67 -11.21 -52.68
C THR A 38 106.40 -10.04 -51.75
N THR A 39 106.72 -8.81 -52.17
CA THR A 39 106.47 -7.57 -51.40
C THR A 39 105.00 -7.10 -51.49
N ALA A 40 104.59 -6.19 -50.60
CA ALA A 40 103.25 -5.58 -50.66
C ALA A 40 102.98 -4.85 -52.00
N ALA A 41 103.99 -4.13 -52.52
CA ALA A 41 103.92 -3.48 -53.83
C ALA A 41 103.80 -4.52 -54.97
N GLY A 42 104.58 -5.62 -54.89
CA GLY A 42 104.47 -6.70 -55.86
C GLY A 42 103.12 -7.42 -55.85
N LYS A 43 102.51 -7.63 -54.68
CA LYS A 43 101.15 -8.21 -54.59
C LYS A 43 100.10 -7.34 -55.27
N ALA A 44 100.26 -6.00 -55.23
CA ALA A 44 99.39 -5.08 -55.93
C ALA A 44 99.51 -5.19 -57.46
N ASN A 45 100.66 -5.64 -57.98
CA ASN A 45 100.86 -5.89 -59.42
C ASN A 45 99.86 -6.92 -59.98
N LYS A 46 99.28 -7.78 -59.13
CA LYS A 46 98.19 -8.71 -59.53
C LYS A 46 96.89 -8.02 -59.94
N LEU A 47 96.71 -6.73 -59.60
CA LEU A 47 95.60 -5.88 -60.00
C LEU A 47 95.90 -5.07 -61.28
N ASN A 48 97.12 -5.14 -61.83
CA ASN A 48 97.45 -4.57 -63.14
C ASN A 48 96.56 -5.16 -64.25
N THR A 49 96.16 -6.42 -64.11
CA THR A 49 94.98 -6.96 -64.79
C THR A 49 93.78 -6.82 -63.86
N ALA A 50 92.84 -5.96 -64.24
CA ALA A 50 91.65 -5.68 -63.44
C ALA A 50 90.89 -6.96 -63.08
N ARG A 51 90.41 -7.04 -61.84
CA ARG A 51 89.66 -8.19 -61.31
C ARG A 51 88.19 -7.84 -61.23
N ASN A 52 87.33 -8.75 -61.66
CA ASN A 52 85.90 -8.61 -61.48
C ASN A 52 85.54 -8.95 -60.02
N VAL A 53 85.18 -7.93 -59.25
CA VAL A 53 84.68 -8.09 -57.88
C VAL A 53 83.16 -8.23 -57.98
N ALA A 54 82.63 -9.38 -57.58
CA ALA A 54 81.21 -9.71 -57.72
C ALA A 54 80.54 -9.94 -56.36
N ILE A 55 79.30 -9.48 -56.26
CA ILE A 55 78.33 -9.80 -55.22
C ILE A 55 77.35 -10.81 -55.84
N ALA A 56 77.14 -11.94 -55.18
CA ALA A 56 76.28 -13.02 -55.64
C ALA A 56 75.24 -13.40 -54.58
N GLY A 57 74.06 -13.88 -55.01
CA GLY A 57 72.95 -14.26 -54.13
C GLY A 57 71.67 -13.48 -54.43
N ASP A 58 70.96 -13.06 -53.39
CA ASP A 58 69.68 -12.33 -53.52
C ASP A 58 69.88 -10.89 -54.05
N ILE A 59 71.10 -10.37 -53.92
CA ILE A 59 71.59 -9.16 -54.56
C ILE A 59 72.74 -9.56 -55.49
N THR A 60 72.68 -9.14 -56.75
CA THR A 60 73.72 -9.41 -57.74
C THR A 60 74.28 -8.12 -58.29
N GLY A 61 75.60 -8.02 -58.37
CA GLY A 61 76.28 -6.88 -58.97
C GLY A 61 77.75 -7.19 -59.14
N GLN A 62 78.39 -6.61 -60.14
CA GLN A 62 79.82 -6.80 -60.35
C GLN A 62 80.44 -5.55 -60.95
N ALA A 63 81.70 -5.30 -60.62
CA ALA A 63 82.49 -4.25 -61.24
C ALA A 63 83.96 -4.68 -61.34
N SER A 64 84.66 -4.12 -62.32
CA SER A 64 86.09 -4.33 -62.50
C SER A 64 86.88 -3.40 -61.58
N PHE A 65 87.88 -3.93 -60.87
CA PHE A 65 88.77 -3.19 -59.98
C PHE A 65 90.24 -3.48 -60.29
N ASP A 66 91.02 -2.44 -60.51
CA ASP A 66 92.46 -2.49 -60.78
C ASP A 66 93.31 -1.76 -59.72
N GLY A 67 92.69 -1.19 -58.68
CA GLY A 67 93.39 -0.46 -57.63
C GLY A 67 93.70 1.01 -57.95
N SER A 68 93.33 1.53 -59.12
CA SER A 68 93.66 2.90 -59.53
C SER A 68 92.78 3.98 -58.87
N ALA A 69 91.52 3.66 -58.56
CA ALA A 69 90.57 4.56 -57.94
C ALA A 69 89.49 3.78 -57.16
N ASN A 70 88.67 4.52 -56.40
CA ASN A 70 87.45 3.95 -55.80
C ASN A 70 86.48 3.52 -56.90
N ILE A 71 85.79 2.39 -56.68
CA ILE A 71 84.74 1.88 -57.58
C ILE A 71 83.40 1.79 -56.86
N THR A 72 82.30 1.81 -57.62
CA THR A 72 80.95 1.51 -57.13
C THR A 72 80.43 0.27 -57.83
N ILE A 73 80.02 -0.73 -57.05
CA ILE A 73 79.30 -1.90 -57.59
C ILE A 73 77.82 -1.54 -57.62
N THR A 74 77.28 -1.31 -58.82
CA THR A 74 75.83 -1.16 -58.98
C THR A 74 75.19 -2.53 -58.81
N ALA A 75 74.48 -2.70 -57.71
CA ALA A 75 73.84 -3.97 -57.37
C ALA A 75 72.36 -3.92 -57.71
N SER A 76 71.85 -5.02 -58.29
CA SER A 76 70.44 -5.24 -58.55
C SER A 76 69.90 -6.23 -57.52
N TYR A 77 68.79 -5.88 -56.90
CA TYR A 77 68.02 -6.82 -56.08
C TYR A 77 67.15 -7.69 -56.99
N LYS A 78 67.09 -8.99 -56.73
CA LYS A 78 66.25 -9.91 -57.52
C LYS A 78 64.78 -9.51 -57.36
N ASN A 79 64.08 -9.29 -58.48
CA ASN A 79 62.66 -8.93 -58.44
C ASN A 79 61.86 -10.00 -57.69
N SER A 80 61.01 -9.59 -56.75
CA SER A 80 60.17 -10.50 -55.95
C SER A 80 59.12 -11.22 -56.80
N GLY A 81 58.84 -10.70 -58.01
CA GLY A 81 57.80 -11.20 -58.91
C GLY A 81 56.41 -10.68 -58.58
N VAL A 82 56.24 -9.97 -57.46
CA VAL A 82 54.98 -9.33 -57.06
C VAL A 82 54.85 -7.98 -57.73
N VAL A 83 53.71 -7.73 -58.39
CA VAL A 83 53.42 -6.46 -59.05
C VAL A 83 53.34 -5.35 -58.00
N ALA A 84 53.99 -4.21 -58.28
CA ALA A 84 53.97 -3.05 -57.38
C ALA A 84 52.52 -2.57 -57.13
N GLY A 85 52.15 -2.44 -55.86
CA GLY A 85 50.82 -2.03 -55.45
C GLY A 85 50.60 -2.18 -53.94
N THR A 86 49.41 -1.81 -53.48
CA THR A 86 48.98 -2.00 -52.08
C THR A 86 48.31 -3.35 -51.94
N TYR A 87 48.75 -4.12 -50.93
CA TYR A 87 48.19 -5.42 -50.58
C TYR A 87 47.71 -5.41 -49.13
N ARG A 88 46.54 -6.00 -48.88
CA ARG A 88 45.96 -6.12 -47.53
C ARG A 88 46.39 -7.42 -46.83
N SER A 89 46.95 -8.37 -47.59
CA SER A 89 47.59 -9.59 -47.08
C SER A 89 48.73 -9.98 -48.01
N VAL A 90 49.85 -10.44 -47.45
CA VAL A 90 51.05 -10.86 -48.19
C VAL A 90 51.47 -12.26 -47.77
N THR A 91 51.95 -13.04 -48.73
CA THR A 91 52.65 -14.29 -48.47
C THR A 91 54.14 -14.02 -48.52
N VAL A 92 54.87 -14.52 -47.53
CA VAL A 92 56.32 -14.39 -47.46
C VAL A 92 56.99 -15.76 -47.57
N ASP A 93 58.19 -15.79 -48.15
CA ASP A 93 59.06 -16.95 -48.08
C ASP A 93 59.72 -17.09 -46.69
N ALA A 94 60.50 -18.15 -46.49
CA ALA A 94 61.23 -18.38 -45.24
C ALA A 94 62.28 -17.30 -44.91
N LYS A 95 62.65 -16.46 -45.88
CA LYS A 95 63.57 -15.33 -45.68
C LYS A 95 62.82 -14.02 -45.39
N GLY A 96 61.49 -14.01 -45.44
CA GLY A 96 60.66 -12.83 -45.23
C GLY A 96 60.43 -11.98 -46.48
N ASN A 97 60.83 -12.45 -47.68
CA ASN A 97 60.54 -11.74 -48.91
C ASN A 97 59.08 -11.97 -49.31
N VAL A 98 58.40 -10.92 -49.78
CA VAL A 98 57.01 -11.03 -50.25
C VAL A 98 56.98 -11.75 -51.60
N THR A 99 56.30 -12.89 -51.68
CA THR A 99 56.21 -13.75 -52.87
C THR A 99 54.84 -13.72 -53.55
N ALA A 100 53.81 -13.31 -52.83
CA ALA A 100 52.48 -13.04 -53.37
C ALA A 100 51.74 -12.02 -52.48
N GLY A 101 50.73 -11.37 -53.05
CA GLY A 101 49.87 -10.45 -52.33
C GLY A 101 48.42 -10.60 -52.75
N THR A 102 47.50 -10.45 -51.79
CA THR A 102 46.06 -10.47 -52.04
C THR A 102 45.38 -9.27 -51.38
N ASN A 103 44.20 -8.90 -51.90
CA ASN A 103 43.36 -7.83 -51.36
C ASN A 103 41.98 -8.36 -50.96
N PRO A 104 41.88 -9.11 -49.85
CA PRO A 104 40.58 -9.58 -49.39
C PRO A 104 39.63 -8.42 -49.11
N THR A 105 38.35 -8.64 -49.42
CA THR A 105 37.26 -7.70 -49.13
C THR A 105 36.21 -8.29 -48.18
N THR A 106 36.36 -9.57 -47.81
CA THR A 106 35.45 -10.32 -46.95
C THR A 106 36.17 -10.84 -45.71
N LEU A 107 35.43 -11.04 -44.63
CA LEU A 107 35.95 -11.62 -43.39
C LEU A 107 36.62 -12.99 -43.62
N GLY A 108 35.99 -13.84 -44.43
CA GLY A 108 36.54 -15.15 -44.80
C GLY A 108 37.86 -15.05 -45.59
N GLY A 109 38.01 -14.04 -46.46
CA GLY A 109 39.27 -13.81 -47.16
C GLY A 109 40.41 -13.33 -46.25
N TYR A 110 40.08 -12.78 -45.07
CA TYR A 110 41.04 -12.49 -44.00
C TYR A 110 41.25 -13.65 -43.02
N GLY A 111 40.47 -14.72 -43.12
CA GLY A 111 40.48 -15.81 -42.13
C GLY A 111 39.90 -15.42 -40.76
N ILE A 112 39.10 -14.34 -40.68
CA ILE A 112 38.47 -13.90 -39.42
C ILE A 112 37.23 -14.76 -39.16
N THR A 113 37.20 -15.47 -38.03
CA THR A 113 36.13 -16.43 -37.67
C THR A 113 35.24 -15.98 -36.51
N ASP A 114 35.65 -14.96 -35.76
CA ASP A 114 35.00 -14.46 -34.54
C ASP A 114 34.17 -13.19 -34.77
N ALA A 115 33.93 -12.84 -36.04
CA ALA A 115 33.15 -11.68 -36.44
C ALA A 115 31.79 -12.07 -37.04
N VAL A 116 30.79 -11.22 -36.85
CA VAL A 116 29.46 -11.34 -37.49
C VAL A 116 29.54 -10.77 -38.91
N SER A 117 29.17 -11.56 -39.91
CA SER A 117 29.09 -11.09 -41.29
C SER A 117 27.86 -10.20 -41.53
N SER A 118 27.97 -9.23 -42.46
CA SER A 118 26.83 -8.38 -42.84
C SER A 118 25.66 -9.19 -43.39
N SER A 119 25.92 -10.33 -44.03
CA SER A 119 24.91 -11.28 -44.51
C SER A 119 24.14 -12.00 -43.40
N GLN A 120 24.68 -12.07 -42.18
CA GLN A 120 24.00 -12.69 -41.04
C GLN A 120 23.19 -11.68 -40.21
N LYS A 121 23.45 -10.38 -40.36
CA LYS A 121 22.78 -9.34 -39.57
C LYS A 121 21.35 -9.13 -40.06
N GLY A 122 20.36 -9.42 -39.22
CA GLY A 122 18.94 -9.27 -39.54
C GLY A 122 18.43 -10.25 -40.61
N ALA A 123 19.20 -11.31 -40.91
CA ALA A 123 18.82 -12.36 -41.85
C ALA A 123 18.20 -13.57 -41.12
N ALA A 124 17.40 -14.36 -41.84
CA ALA A 124 16.85 -15.61 -41.31
C ALA A 124 17.99 -16.57 -40.90
N ASN A 125 17.84 -17.24 -39.75
CA ASN A 125 18.87 -18.08 -39.12
C ASN A 125 20.19 -17.35 -38.77
N GLY A 126 20.17 -16.01 -38.79
CA GLY A 126 21.31 -15.16 -38.44
C GLY A 126 21.21 -14.59 -37.03
N VAL A 127 21.74 -13.38 -36.85
CA VAL A 127 21.71 -12.64 -35.58
C VAL A 127 20.82 -11.42 -35.68
N ALA A 128 20.19 -11.05 -34.56
CA ALA A 128 19.37 -9.84 -34.50
C ALA A 128 20.23 -8.57 -34.67
N SER A 129 19.69 -7.58 -35.38
CA SER A 129 20.28 -6.24 -35.50
C SER A 129 19.75 -5.30 -34.43
N LEU A 130 20.40 -4.14 -34.26
CA LEU A 130 19.87 -3.02 -33.47
C LEU A 130 19.47 -1.84 -34.38
N ASP A 131 18.42 -1.12 -34.00
CA ASP A 131 18.00 0.16 -34.57
C ASP A 131 18.85 1.34 -34.04
N SER A 132 18.49 2.57 -34.44
CA SER A 132 19.16 3.80 -34.00
C SER A 132 19.03 4.09 -32.49
N GLY A 133 18.07 3.47 -31.82
CA GLY A 133 17.87 3.54 -30.37
C GLY A 133 18.59 2.43 -29.59
N GLY A 134 19.34 1.56 -30.27
CA GLY A 134 20.02 0.43 -29.66
C GLY A 134 19.09 -0.71 -29.27
N LYS A 135 17.89 -0.80 -29.88
CA LYS A 135 16.91 -1.87 -29.63
C LYS A 135 16.82 -2.81 -30.81
N VAL A 136 16.40 -4.06 -30.58
CA VAL A 136 16.10 -4.98 -31.68
C VAL A 136 14.86 -4.48 -32.41
N PRO A 137 14.92 -4.23 -33.74
CA PRO A 137 13.75 -3.82 -34.52
C PRO A 137 12.58 -4.79 -34.35
N ILE A 138 11.36 -4.26 -34.20
CA ILE A 138 10.17 -5.06 -33.91
C ILE A 138 9.86 -6.13 -34.98
N ASN A 139 10.26 -5.91 -36.23
CA ASN A 139 10.13 -6.89 -37.31
C ASN A 139 11.05 -8.13 -37.17
N GLN A 140 12.00 -8.10 -36.24
CA GLN A 140 12.85 -9.24 -35.87
C GLN A 140 12.42 -9.91 -34.55
N ILE A 141 11.42 -9.34 -33.88
CA ILE A 141 10.81 -9.90 -32.68
C ILE A 141 9.55 -10.65 -33.14
N PRO A 142 9.36 -11.93 -32.75
CA PRO A 142 8.11 -12.63 -33.02
C PRO A 142 6.92 -11.85 -32.45
N ALA A 143 5.78 -11.84 -33.16
CA ALA A 143 4.55 -11.09 -32.85
C ALA A 143 3.81 -11.54 -31.56
N THR A 144 4.52 -12.07 -30.58
CA THR A 144 4.02 -12.44 -29.25
C THR A 144 4.46 -11.48 -28.15
N ALA A 145 5.19 -10.41 -28.49
CA ALA A 145 5.44 -9.33 -27.57
C ALA A 145 4.19 -8.44 -27.49
N ILE A 146 3.62 -8.26 -26.30
CA ILE A 146 2.52 -7.32 -26.04
C ILE A 146 2.99 -5.93 -26.51
N THR A 147 2.37 -5.39 -27.55
CA THR A 147 2.87 -4.20 -28.23
C THR A 147 2.17 -2.95 -27.72
N ASP A 148 0.85 -2.98 -27.47
CA ASP A 148 0.10 -1.85 -26.93
C ASP A 148 -1.13 -2.24 -26.07
N THR A 149 -1.62 -1.29 -25.27
CA THR A 149 -2.88 -1.41 -24.50
C THR A 149 -3.85 -0.31 -24.91
N PHE A 150 -5.05 -0.70 -25.33
CA PHE A 150 -6.11 0.18 -25.80
C PHE A 150 -7.27 0.23 -24.81
N VAL A 151 -7.68 1.44 -24.39
CA VAL A 151 -8.87 1.63 -23.54
C VAL A 151 -10.06 1.99 -24.42
N VAL A 152 -11.11 1.17 -24.39
CA VAL A 152 -12.31 1.32 -25.23
C VAL A 152 -13.58 1.17 -24.39
N SER A 153 -14.65 1.87 -24.77
CA SER A 153 -15.92 1.88 -24.04
C SER A 153 -17.01 1.01 -24.66
N THR A 154 -16.74 0.29 -25.76
CA THR A 154 -17.71 -0.61 -26.40
C THR A 154 -17.01 -1.77 -27.11
N GLN A 155 -17.74 -2.86 -27.36
CA GLN A 155 -17.26 -3.95 -28.23
C GLN A 155 -16.95 -3.47 -29.65
N ALA A 156 -17.79 -2.60 -30.22
CA ALA A 156 -17.60 -2.12 -31.58
C ALA A 156 -16.28 -1.35 -31.72
N ALA A 157 -15.94 -0.52 -30.72
CA ALA A 157 -14.67 0.17 -30.66
C ALA A 157 -13.49 -0.81 -30.50
N MET A 158 -13.63 -1.87 -29.70
CA MET A 158 -12.62 -2.93 -29.58
C MET A 158 -12.34 -3.63 -30.92
N LEU A 159 -13.39 -4.01 -31.65
CA LEU A 159 -13.26 -4.71 -32.93
C LEU A 159 -12.74 -3.81 -34.06
N ALA A 160 -12.83 -2.48 -33.90
CA ALA A 160 -12.32 -1.51 -34.86
C ALA A 160 -10.83 -1.15 -34.62
N LEU A 161 -10.19 -1.70 -33.59
CA LEU A 161 -8.78 -1.43 -33.30
C LEU A 161 -7.88 -1.96 -34.42
N THR A 162 -6.85 -1.19 -34.75
CA THR A 162 -5.70 -1.70 -35.52
C THR A 162 -4.75 -2.35 -34.51
N ALA A 163 -5.02 -3.61 -34.17
CA ALA A 163 -4.31 -4.36 -33.13
C ALA A 163 -3.66 -5.64 -33.68
N GLU A 164 -2.56 -6.03 -33.07
CA GLU A 164 -1.74 -7.19 -33.40
C GLU A 164 -1.88 -8.28 -32.33
N ILE A 165 -1.46 -9.51 -32.64
CA ILE A 165 -1.50 -10.60 -31.65
C ILE A 165 -0.70 -10.17 -30.41
N GLY A 166 -1.30 -10.32 -29.23
CA GLY A 166 -0.71 -9.93 -27.95
C GLY A 166 -1.18 -8.57 -27.42
N ASP A 167 -1.81 -7.73 -28.23
CA ASP A 167 -2.35 -6.45 -27.75
C ASP A 167 -3.54 -6.65 -26.81
N VAL A 168 -3.67 -5.72 -25.86
CA VAL A 168 -4.70 -5.77 -24.81
C VAL A 168 -5.74 -4.67 -25.03
N ALA A 169 -7.00 -5.04 -25.10
CA ALA A 169 -8.13 -4.12 -25.04
C ALA A 169 -8.75 -4.12 -23.64
N VAL A 170 -8.72 -2.97 -22.98
CA VAL A 170 -9.42 -2.70 -21.71
C VAL A 170 -10.81 -2.17 -22.03
N ARG A 171 -11.83 -2.99 -21.81
CA ARG A 171 -13.23 -2.66 -22.04
C ARG A 171 -13.87 -2.11 -20.77
N THR A 172 -14.02 -0.79 -20.71
CA THR A 172 -14.56 -0.09 -19.54
C THR A 172 -16.07 -0.30 -19.35
N ASP A 173 -16.79 -0.69 -20.41
CA ASP A 173 -18.22 -1.05 -20.34
C ASP A 173 -18.47 -2.37 -19.63
N LEU A 174 -17.50 -3.29 -19.67
CA LEU A 174 -17.58 -4.59 -19.00
C LEU A 174 -16.67 -4.70 -17.77
N ASN A 175 -15.79 -3.73 -17.55
CA ASN A 175 -14.70 -3.78 -16.57
C ASN A 175 -13.81 -5.03 -16.76
N LYS A 176 -13.46 -5.33 -18.02
CA LYS A 176 -12.70 -6.53 -18.42
C LYS A 176 -11.55 -6.19 -19.35
N SER A 177 -10.52 -7.04 -19.35
CA SER A 177 -9.39 -6.96 -20.27
C SER A 177 -9.39 -8.16 -21.22
N PHE A 178 -9.14 -7.91 -22.49
CA PHE A 178 -9.06 -8.94 -23.54
C PHE A 178 -7.70 -8.87 -24.23
N ILE A 179 -7.10 -10.01 -24.55
CA ILE A 179 -5.87 -10.10 -25.34
C ILE A 179 -6.17 -10.71 -26.71
N LEU A 180 -5.67 -10.10 -27.79
CA LEU A 180 -5.84 -10.65 -29.14
C LEU A 180 -4.93 -11.88 -29.32
N ARG A 181 -5.50 -13.08 -29.50
CA ARG A 181 -4.74 -14.34 -29.55
C ARG A 181 -4.39 -14.80 -30.97
N VAL A 182 -5.12 -14.33 -31.98
CA VAL A 182 -4.91 -14.64 -33.41
C VAL A 182 -5.19 -13.40 -34.27
N THR A 183 -4.68 -13.38 -35.52
CA THR A 183 -4.79 -12.21 -36.40
C THR A 183 -6.24 -11.86 -36.74
N GLY A 184 -6.54 -10.57 -36.86
CA GLY A 184 -7.86 -10.04 -37.22
C GLY A 184 -8.66 -9.53 -36.02
N ALA A 185 -8.34 -8.32 -35.57
CA ALA A 185 -8.99 -7.65 -34.44
C ALA A 185 -10.52 -7.45 -34.60
N SER A 186 -11.01 -7.43 -35.85
CA SER A 186 -12.43 -7.29 -36.18
C SER A 186 -13.31 -8.49 -35.83
N THR A 187 -12.71 -9.63 -35.47
CA THR A 187 -13.43 -10.85 -35.11
C THR A 187 -13.38 -11.07 -33.60
N LEU A 188 -14.53 -11.05 -32.92
CA LEU A 188 -14.60 -11.19 -31.45
C LEU A 188 -13.99 -12.50 -30.93
N ALA A 189 -14.16 -13.61 -31.65
CA ALA A 189 -13.62 -14.91 -31.26
C ALA A 189 -12.08 -14.97 -31.21
N ASN A 190 -11.41 -13.99 -31.82
CA ASN A 190 -9.96 -13.88 -31.81
C ASN A 190 -9.44 -13.27 -30.50
N TRP A 191 -10.31 -12.63 -29.71
CA TRP A 191 -10.00 -12.03 -28.43
C TRP A 191 -10.25 -13.01 -27.28
N GLN A 192 -9.24 -13.20 -26.44
CA GLN A 192 -9.32 -13.99 -25.23
C GLN A 192 -9.49 -13.07 -24.03
N GLU A 193 -10.55 -13.28 -23.24
CA GLU A 193 -10.67 -12.59 -21.94
C GLU A 193 -9.52 -13.03 -21.04
N LEU A 194 -8.79 -12.04 -20.50
CA LEU A 194 -7.84 -12.24 -19.41
C LEU A 194 -8.67 -12.33 -18.12
N LEU A 195 -8.86 -13.56 -17.65
CA LEU A 195 -9.55 -13.79 -16.38
C LEU A 195 -8.72 -13.17 -15.26
N THR A 196 -9.20 -12.07 -14.69
CA THR A 196 -8.71 -11.62 -13.40
C THR A 196 -9.27 -12.58 -12.32
N PRO A 197 -8.55 -12.82 -11.21
CA PRO A 197 -9.17 -13.42 -10.04
C PRO A 197 -10.45 -12.65 -9.75
N THR A 198 -11.57 -13.34 -9.55
CA THR A 198 -12.83 -12.67 -9.22
C THR A 198 -12.58 -11.85 -7.96
N ASP A 199 -12.60 -10.52 -8.04
CA ASP A 199 -12.42 -9.60 -6.90
C ASP A 199 -13.57 -9.70 -5.85
N ALA A 200 -14.38 -10.76 -5.91
CA ALA A 200 -15.40 -11.06 -4.94
C ALA A 200 -14.78 -11.88 -3.79
N VAL A 201 -15.07 -11.44 -2.56
CA VAL A 201 -14.84 -12.18 -1.33
C VAL A 201 -15.18 -13.66 -1.54
N GLN A 202 -14.17 -14.53 -1.53
CA GLN A 202 -14.31 -15.96 -1.82
C GLN A 202 -15.23 -16.68 -0.82
N SER A 203 -15.29 -16.17 0.42
CA SER A 203 -16.18 -16.66 1.45
C SER A 203 -16.36 -15.66 2.58
N VAL A 204 -17.57 -15.59 3.15
CA VAL A 204 -17.83 -15.03 4.49
C VAL A 204 -18.27 -16.20 5.36
N ASP A 205 -17.58 -16.43 6.49
CA ASP A 205 -17.88 -17.51 7.43
C ASP A 205 -18.04 -18.91 6.79
N GLY A 206 -17.19 -19.22 5.79
CA GLY A 206 -17.12 -20.55 5.17
C GLY A 206 -18.16 -20.85 4.07
N GLN A 207 -19.01 -19.90 3.71
CA GLN A 207 -19.96 -20.04 2.60
C GLN A 207 -19.40 -19.44 1.31
N THR A 208 -19.43 -20.20 0.21
CA THR A 208 -18.95 -19.80 -1.13
C THR A 208 -20.13 -19.57 -2.09
N GLY A 209 -20.02 -18.64 -3.04
CA GLY A 209 -21.07 -18.31 -4.02
C GLY A 209 -21.49 -16.83 -3.99
N ALA A 210 -22.59 -16.49 -4.68
CA ALA A 210 -23.15 -15.14 -4.64
C ALA A 210 -23.60 -14.79 -3.21
N VAL A 211 -22.88 -13.87 -2.54
CA VAL A 211 -23.22 -13.40 -1.19
C VAL A 211 -24.46 -12.50 -1.26
N THR A 212 -25.62 -13.13 -1.29
CA THR A 212 -26.90 -12.43 -1.22
C THR A 212 -27.30 -12.35 0.25
N ILE A 213 -27.00 -11.22 0.90
CA ILE A 213 -27.48 -10.95 2.26
C ILE A 213 -28.96 -10.60 2.16
N ALA A 214 -29.83 -11.58 2.41
CA ALA A 214 -31.27 -11.42 2.46
C ALA A 214 -31.69 -10.47 3.59
N THR A 215 -32.88 -9.89 3.45
CA THR A 215 -33.52 -9.17 4.57
C THR A 215 -33.82 -10.15 5.70
N ALA A 216 -33.59 -9.75 6.95
CA ALA A 216 -33.94 -10.56 8.10
C ALA A 216 -35.45 -10.81 8.14
N THR A 217 -35.85 -12.03 8.49
CA THR A 217 -37.25 -12.40 8.77
C THR A 217 -37.27 -13.25 10.05
N GLU A 218 -38.45 -13.56 10.58
CA GLU A 218 -38.56 -14.41 11.77
C GLU A 218 -37.92 -15.81 11.60
N GLY A 219 -37.86 -16.31 10.36
CA GLY A 219 -37.28 -17.62 10.04
C GLY A 219 -35.87 -17.59 9.45
N VAL A 220 -35.34 -16.41 9.09
CA VAL A 220 -34.08 -16.29 8.31
C VAL A 220 -33.21 -15.18 8.86
N LYS A 221 -31.95 -15.53 9.20
CA LYS A 221 -30.92 -14.55 9.55
C LYS A 221 -30.61 -13.67 8.33
N GLY A 222 -30.59 -12.35 8.53
CA GLY A 222 -30.33 -11.41 7.45
C GLY A 222 -29.97 -10.02 7.96
N LYS A 223 -29.97 -9.03 7.06
CA LYS A 223 -29.81 -7.61 7.41
C LYS A 223 -31.18 -6.96 7.59
N ALA A 224 -31.30 -6.01 8.51
CA ALA A 224 -32.51 -5.20 8.65
C ALA A 224 -32.09 -3.74 8.88
N GLN A 225 -32.90 -2.82 8.37
CA GLN A 225 -32.64 -1.40 8.57
C GLN A 225 -33.00 -0.99 9.99
N ILE A 226 -32.43 0.12 10.43
CA ILE A 226 -32.75 0.74 11.70
C ILE A 226 -34.01 1.61 11.49
N ALA A 227 -35.09 1.38 12.25
CA ALA A 227 -36.36 2.11 12.09
C ALA A 227 -36.21 3.61 12.34
N THR A 228 -37.03 4.49 11.77
CA THR A 228 -37.08 5.91 12.17
C THR A 228 -37.96 6.09 13.41
N GLN A 229 -37.95 7.28 14.03
CA GLN A 229 -38.83 7.54 15.17
C GLN A 229 -40.31 7.55 14.78
N GLU A 230 -40.62 8.01 13.58
CA GLU A 230 -41.98 8.03 13.03
C GLU A 230 -42.51 6.60 12.82
N GLU A 231 -41.69 5.73 12.22
CA GLU A 231 -42.03 4.31 12.01
C GLU A 231 -42.29 3.58 13.33
N VAL A 232 -41.47 3.83 14.35
CA VAL A 232 -41.68 3.27 15.70
C VAL A 232 -42.98 3.78 16.35
N ASN A 233 -43.37 5.03 16.10
CA ASN A 233 -44.63 5.57 16.63
C ASN A 233 -45.86 4.96 15.92
N THR A 234 -45.76 4.67 14.62
CA THR A 234 -46.84 4.03 13.86
C THR A 234 -46.97 2.53 14.18
N GLY A 235 -45.84 1.83 14.39
CA GLY A 235 -45.83 0.47 14.93
C GLY A 235 -46.31 -0.63 13.99
N THR A 236 -46.21 -0.45 12.67
CA THR A 236 -46.70 -1.40 11.66
C THR A 236 -45.61 -2.15 10.90
N ASP A 237 -44.34 -1.71 10.96
CA ASP A 237 -43.22 -2.28 10.20
C ASP A 237 -42.44 -3.31 11.04
N ASP A 238 -42.44 -4.57 10.61
CA ASP A 238 -41.69 -5.67 11.25
C ASP A 238 -40.28 -5.88 10.68
N THR A 239 -39.90 -5.13 9.64
CA THR A 239 -38.68 -5.39 8.86
C THR A 239 -37.45 -4.63 9.39
N LYS A 240 -37.61 -3.88 10.49
CA LYS A 240 -36.60 -2.95 11.03
C LYS A 240 -36.36 -3.12 12.52
N PHE A 241 -35.13 -2.83 12.95
CA PHE A 241 -34.75 -2.87 14.37
C PHE A 241 -34.97 -1.52 15.08
N VAL A 242 -35.49 -1.60 16.30
CA VAL A 242 -35.62 -0.47 17.24
C VAL A 242 -34.30 -0.30 18.01
N THR A 243 -33.84 0.95 18.16
CA THR A 243 -32.64 1.27 18.96
C THR A 243 -33.01 1.72 20.36
N SER A 244 -32.06 1.66 21.31
CA SER A 244 -32.24 2.16 22.68
C SER A 244 -32.79 3.59 22.73
N LYS A 245 -32.32 4.47 21.84
CA LYS A 245 -32.81 5.86 21.71
C LYS A 245 -34.31 5.92 21.40
N LYS A 246 -34.80 5.04 20.51
CA LYS A 246 -36.22 5.04 20.08
C LYS A 246 -37.12 4.41 21.12
N LEU A 247 -36.63 3.37 21.80
CA LEU A 247 -37.32 2.78 22.94
C LEU A 247 -37.49 3.83 24.06
N MET A 248 -36.43 4.58 24.38
CA MET A 248 -36.51 5.65 25.37
C MET A 248 -37.48 6.77 24.95
N ALA A 249 -37.56 7.11 23.67
CA ALA A 249 -38.51 8.10 23.17
C ALA A 249 -39.98 7.65 23.20
N TRP A 250 -40.23 6.34 23.28
CA TRP A 250 -41.57 5.77 23.45
C TRP A 250 -42.06 5.89 24.90
N ILE A 251 -41.14 6.04 25.86
CA ILE A 251 -41.47 6.33 27.25
C ILE A 251 -41.94 7.79 27.35
N LYS A 252 -43.26 7.97 27.36
CA LYS A 252 -43.92 9.28 27.51
C LYS A 252 -44.73 9.33 28.79
N GLN A 253 -44.85 10.53 29.36
CA GLN A 253 -45.79 10.79 30.46
C GLN A 253 -47.22 10.55 29.96
N ALA A 254 -48.02 9.79 30.70
CA ALA A 254 -49.42 9.60 30.37
C ALA A 254 -50.18 10.92 30.44
N THR A 255 -51.14 11.11 29.54
CA THR A 255 -52.12 12.20 29.57
C THR A 255 -53.51 11.62 29.32
N GLU A 256 -54.57 12.43 29.44
CA GLU A 256 -55.94 11.98 29.17
C GLU A 256 -56.15 11.42 27.74
N THR A 257 -55.27 11.77 26.79
CA THR A 257 -55.37 11.36 25.37
C THR A 257 -54.23 10.46 24.90
N VAL A 258 -53.16 10.34 25.68
CA VAL A 258 -51.96 9.59 25.30
C VAL A 258 -51.65 8.55 26.37
N LEU A 259 -51.65 7.27 25.97
CA LEU A 259 -51.16 6.20 26.82
C LEU A 259 -49.68 6.41 27.13
N GLY A 260 -49.31 6.25 28.39
CA GLY A 260 -47.94 6.46 28.85
C GLY A 260 -47.72 5.95 30.26
N MET A 261 -46.57 6.31 30.81
CA MET A 261 -46.20 5.98 32.18
C MET A 261 -46.61 7.14 33.11
N MET A 262 -47.08 6.81 34.32
CA MET A 262 -47.30 7.79 35.39
C MET A 262 -46.34 7.57 36.54
N LYS A 263 -45.92 8.66 37.19
CA LYS A 263 -45.20 8.58 38.46
C LYS A 263 -46.18 8.30 39.60
N VAL A 264 -45.68 7.76 40.69
CA VAL A 264 -46.49 7.57 41.89
C VAL A 264 -46.50 8.87 42.69
N ALA A 265 -47.68 9.39 43.03
CA ALA A 265 -47.86 10.61 43.81
C ALA A 265 -47.16 10.53 45.16
N THR A 266 -46.55 11.62 45.63
CA THR A 266 -46.13 11.75 47.03
C THR A 266 -47.34 12.01 47.95
N GLN A 267 -47.17 11.87 49.27
CA GLN A 267 -48.25 12.22 50.21
C GLN A 267 -48.63 13.71 50.10
N VAL A 268 -47.62 14.59 49.97
CA VAL A 268 -47.83 16.04 49.80
C VAL A 268 -48.64 16.35 48.54
N GLN A 269 -48.35 15.69 47.42
CA GLN A 269 -49.12 15.85 46.18
C GLN A 269 -50.56 15.35 46.32
N THR A 270 -50.75 14.24 47.05
CA THR A 270 -52.10 13.70 47.34
C THR A 270 -52.88 14.68 48.20
N ASP A 271 -52.24 15.29 49.20
CA ASP A 271 -52.88 16.23 50.11
C ASP A 271 -53.21 17.59 49.46
N ALA A 272 -52.35 18.04 48.52
CA ALA A 272 -52.54 19.29 47.78
C ALA A 272 -53.62 19.18 46.69
N GLY A 273 -53.84 17.99 46.10
CA GLY A 273 -54.92 17.75 45.15
C GLY A 273 -54.80 18.48 43.80
N THR A 274 -53.60 18.89 43.39
CA THR A 274 -53.37 19.69 42.16
C THR A 274 -52.66 18.95 41.03
N ALA A 275 -52.11 17.76 41.30
CA ALA A 275 -51.29 17.04 40.32
C ALA A 275 -52.16 16.12 39.45
N ASP A 276 -51.98 16.21 38.13
CA ASP A 276 -52.69 15.42 37.11
C ASP A 276 -51.75 14.46 36.35
N ASP A 277 -50.49 14.39 36.77
CA ASP A 277 -49.43 13.60 36.14
C ASP A 277 -48.97 12.40 37.01
N VAL A 278 -49.72 12.08 38.06
CA VAL A 278 -49.35 11.09 39.07
C VAL A 278 -50.49 10.15 39.48
N ALA A 279 -50.14 8.91 39.80
CA ALA A 279 -51.06 7.91 40.34
C ALA A 279 -51.01 7.84 41.88
N ILE A 280 -52.16 7.80 42.54
CA ILE A 280 -52.29 7.66 44.00
C ILE A 280 -52.24 6.17 44.38
N THR A 281 -51.52 5.82 45.45
CA THR A 281 -51.50 4.44 45.98
C THR A 281 -52.58 4.21 47.05
N PRO A 282 -53.01 2.96 47.29
CA PRO A 282 -53.97 2.66 48.36
C PRO A 282 -53.56 3.18 49.75
N LYS A 283 -52.25 3.18 50.06
CA LYS A 283 -51.72 3.74 51.31
C LYS A 283 -52.00 5.23 51.44
N LYS A 284 -51.83 5.99 50.35
CA LYS A 284 -52.03 7.44 50.32
C LYS A 284 -53.52 7.79 50.32
N LEU A 285 -54.33 6.97 49.63
CA LEU A 285 -55.79 7.09 49.65
C LEU A 285 -56.38 6.86 51.06
N ARG A 286 -55.83 5.89 51.81
CA ARG A 286 -56.25 5.60 53.20
C ARG A 286 -55.61 6.55 54.23
N SER A 287 -54.54 7.26 53.87
CA SER A 287 -53.87 8.19 54.78
C SER A 287 -54.83 9.30 55.21
N GLY A 288 -55.02 9.45 56.52
CA GLY A 288 -55.96 10.42 57.09
C GLY A 288 -57.41 9.93 57.22
N PHE A 289 -57.78 8.77 56.65
CA PHE A 289 -59.09 8.15 56.90
C PHE A 289 -59.01 7.20 58.09
N SER A 290 -59.68 7.54 59.20
CA SER A 290 -59.77 6.71 60.40
C SER A 290 -61.21 6.59 60.86
N VAL A 291 -61.63 5.40 61.31
CA VAL A 291 -63.01 5.15 61.70
C VAL A 291 -63.10 4.16 62.86
N LEU A 292 -64.02 4.43 63.78
CA LEU A 292 -64.43 3.53 64.86
C LEU A 292 -65.96 3.42 64.84
N LEU A 293 -66.49 2.25 64.46
CA LEU A 293 -67.93 1.99 64.35
C LEU A 293 -68.46 1.24 65.59
N GLY A 294 -68.56 1.94 66.71
CA GLY A 294 -69.20 1.44 67.94
C GLY A 294 -70.37 2.30 68.38
N SER A 295 -71.04 1.91 69.46
CA SER A 295 -72.07 2.73 70.13
C SER A 295 -71.51 4.08 70.60
N VAL A 296 -70.21 4.14 70.82
CA VAL A 296 -69.39 5.35 70.91
C VAL A 296 -68.34 5.25 69.80
N GLY A 297 -68.31 6.22 68.89
CA GLY A 297 -67.58 6.07 67.63
C GLY A 297 -67.24 7.39 66.94
N TYR A 298 -66.48 7.29 65.85
CA TYR A 298 -66.11 8.43 65.03
C TYR A 298 -65.77 8.04 63.59
N ILE A 299 -65.85 9.03 62.68
CA ILE A 299 -65.25 9.03 61.35
C ILE A 299 -64.36 10.26 61.25
N CYS A 300 -63.10 10.07 60.86
CA CYS A 300 -62.15 11.12 60.53
C CYS A 300 -61.85 11.04 59.03
N LEU A 301 -62.14 12.13 58.31
CA LEU A 301 -61.84 12.25 56.89
C LEU A 301 -60.40 12.74 56.68
N PRO A 302 -59.75 12.35 55.57
CA PRO A 302 -58.44 12.86 55.21
C PRO A 302 -58.38 14.39 55.11
N THR A 303 -57.17 14.94 55.27
CA THR A 303 -56.90 16.38 55.18
C THR A 303 -57.24 16.97 53.81
N TRP A 304 -57.07 16.22 52.72
CA TRP A 304 -57.49 16.63 51.38
C TRP A 304 -59.02 16.68 51.19
N MET A 305 -59.79 16.08 52.11
CA MET A 305 -61.25 16.22 52.18
C MET A 305 -61.70 17.28 53.22
N GLY A 306 -60.77 18.09 53.72
CA GLY A 306 -61.04 19.10 54.75
C GLY A 306 -60.88 18.63 56.19
N GLY A 307 -60.42 17.39 56.43
CA GLY A 307 -60.06 16.92 57.78
C GLY A 307 -61.22 16.79 58.77
N ILE A 308 -62.46 16.72 58.27
CA ILE A 308 -63.68 16.73 59.09
C ILE A 308 -63.74 15.46 59.93
N ILE A 309 -64.03 15.65 61.22
CA ILE A 309 -64.28 14.59 62.18
C ILE A 309 -65.75 14.66 62.59
N ILE A 310 -66.41 13.51 62.57
CA ILE A 310 -67.76 13.31 63.11
C ILE A 310 -67.62 12.28 64.21
N GLN A 311 -68.09 12.60 65.41
CA GLN A 311 -68.04 11.72 66.57
C GLN A 311 -69.45 11.58 67.16
N TRP A 312 -69.76 10.41 67.69
CA TRP A 312 -71.03 10.14 68.36
C TRP A 312 -70.83 9.25 69.57
N GLY A 313 -71.83 9.21 70.44
CA GLY A 313 -71.80 8.31 71.57
C GLY A 313 -72.99 8.44 72.50
N THR A 314 -72.87 7.73 73.62
CA THR A 314 -73.83 7.76 74.72
C THR A 314 -73.14 8.24 76.00
N GLY A 315 -73.93 8.65 76.98
CA GLY A 315 -73.52 9.01 78.33
C GLY A 315 -74.70 8.90 79.30
N VAL A 316 -74.43 9.04 80.60
CA VAL A 316 -75.47 8.99 81.63
C VAL A 316 -75.66 10.38 82.23
N GLY A 317 -76.89 10.87 82.16
CA GLY A 317 -77.29 12.17 82.66
C GLY A 317 -77.24 12.32 84.18
N ALA A 318 -77.04 13.56 84.62
CA ALA A 318 -77.16 13.96 86.02
C ALA A 318 -77.88 15.31 86.14
N SER A 319 -78.75 15.43 87.15
CA SER A 319 -79.51 16.66 87.42
C SER A 319 -78.84 17.58 88.45
N THR A 320 -78.04 17.03 89.34
CA THR A 320 -77.44 17.75 90.48
C THR A 320 -76.07 18.36 90.17
N TYR A 321 -75.38 17.91 89.13
CA TYR A 321 -74.07 18.40 88.72
C TYR A 321 -73.88 18.35 87.20
N ASP A 322 -72.90 19.11 86.69
CA ASP A 322 -72.49 19.03 85.29
C ASP A 322 -71.61 17.81 85.10
N PHE A 323 -71.91 16.99 84.09
CA PHE A 323 -71.18 15.77 83.80
C PHE A 323 -70.44 15.88 82.47
N GLY A 324 -69.22 15.33 82.41
CA GLY A 324 -68.40 15.33 81.21
C GLY A 324 -68.60 14.06 80.39
N ILE A 325 -68.81 14.21 79.08
CA ILE A 325 -68.76 13.10 78.13
C ILE A 325 -67.53 13.27 77.23
N SER A 326 -66.51 12.44 77.43
CA SER A 326 -65.28 12.51 76.63
C SER A 326 -65.52 12.05 75.20
N PHE A 327 -64.94 12.78 74.24
CA PHE A 327 -64.89 12.32 72.86
C PHE A 327 -63.88 11.16 72.71
N PRO A 328 -64.14 10.19 71.81
CA PRO A 328 -63.18 9.16 71.45
C PRO A 328 -61.80 9.72 71.06
N ILE A 329 -61.81 10.82 70.30
CA ILE A 329 -60.62 11.58 69.93
C ILE A 329 -60.86 13.07 70.15
N ALA A 330 -59.82 13.83 70.46
CA ALA A 330 -59.92 15.29 70.49
C ALA A 330 -60.11 15.82 69.07
N PHE A 331 -60.97 16.82 68.87
CA PHE A 331 -60.95 17.61 67.64
C PHE A 331 -59.59 18.35 67.58
N PRO A 332 -58.74 18.16 66.55
CA PRO A 332 -57.44 18.82 66.50
C PRO A 332 -57.50 20.34 66.70
N THR A 333 -58.44 21.03 66.03
CA THR A 333 -58.64 22.47 66.13
C THR A 333 -59.80 22.85 67.06
N SER A 334 -61.03 22.43 66.75
CA SER A 334 -62.23 22.84 67.49
C SER A 334 -63.45 21.96 67.17
N CYS A 335 -64.33 21.81 68.17
CA CYS A 335 -65.68 21.28 67.95
C CYS A 335 -66.56 22.42 67.41
N TRP A 336 -66.98 22.31 66.14
CA TRP A 336 -67.81 23.31 65.48
C TRP A 336 -69.25 23.25 65.98
N GLY A 337 -69.80 22.05 66.14
CA GLY A 337 -71.17 21.85 66.60
C GLY A 337 -71.34 20.51 67.33
N ALA A 338 -72.24 20.48 68.31
CA ALA A 338 -72.65 19.26 68.98
C ALA A 338 -74.14 19.31 69.30
N THR A 339 -74.81 18.19 69.16
CA THR A 339 -76.21 17.99 69.55
C THR A 339 -76.27 16.87 70.58
N VAL A 340 -77.02 17.11 71.64
CA VAL A 340 -77.36 16.12 72.66
C VAL A 340 -78.86 15.88 72.67
N SER A 341 -79.23 14.66 72.96
CA SER A 341 -80.62 14.24 73.15
C SER A 341 -80.68 13.25 74.30
N CYS A 342 -81.84 13.13 74.92
CA CYS A 342 -82.11 12.09 75.88
C CYS A 342 -83.18 11.15 75.33
N ASP A 343 -83.04 9.86 75.60
CA ASP A 343 -84.05 8.89 75.19
C ASP A 343 -85.35 9.10 75.98
N TYR A 344 -86.48 8.98 75.29
CA TYR A 344 -87.78 8.93 75.93
C TYR A 344 -88.09 7.51 76.38
N THR A 345 -88.37 7.34 77.68
CA THR A 345 -88.93 6.08 78.18
C THR A 345 -90.42 6.05 77.87
N ALA A 346 -90.84 5.12 77.01
CA ALA A 346 -92.23 4.93 76.65
C ALA A 346 -93.13 4.83 77.90
N GLU A 347 -94.30 5.48 77.85
CA GLU A 347 -95.33 5.46 78.89
C GLU A 347 -94.93 6.11 80.24
N SER A 348 -93.71 6.66 80.35
CA SER A 348 -93.25 7.28 81.60
C SER A 348 -93.95 8.60 81.96
N GLY A 349 -94.63 9.23 81.00
CA GLY A 349 -95.20 10.57 81.15
C GLY A 349 -94.17 11.70 81.33
N ASN A 350 -92.87 11.39 81.36
CA ASN A 350 -91.80 12.33 81.65
C ASN A 350 -91.09 12.79 80.38
N VAL A 351 -90.98 14.11 80.19
CA VAL A 351 -90.17 14.70 79.11
C VAL A 351 -88.84 15.14 79.69
N GLY A 352 -87.78 14.42 79.31
CA GLY A 352 -86.41 14.79 79.64
C GLY A 352 -85.92 15.94 78.75
N TYR A 353 -85.01 16.74 79.28
CA TYR A 353 -84.21 17.67 78.48
C TYR A 353 -82.74 17.56 78.90
N VAL A 354 -81.86 17.73 77.93
CA VAL A 354 -80.41 17.74 78.13
C VAL A 354 -79.83 18.88 77.32
N ALA A 355 -78.90 19.61 77.93
CA ALA A 355 -78.13 20.65 77.28
C ALA A 355 -76.64 20.32 77.40
N CYS A 356 -75.86 20.75 76.41
CA CYS A 356 -74.41 20.61 76.46
C CYS A 356 -73.70 21.88 76.02
N LYS A 357 -72.54 22.11 76.64
CA LYS A 357 -71.49 22.96 76.11
C LYS A 357 -70.44 22.07 75.44
N LYS A 358 -70.04 22.44 74.23
CA LYS A 358 -68.96 21.76 73.49
C LYS A 358 -67.59 22.30 73.87
N GLU A 359 -66.64 21.38 74.09
CA GLU A 359 -65.21 21.65 74.19
C GLU A 359 -64.47 20.86 73.10
N ARG A 360 -63.14 20.98 73.04
CA ARG A 360 -62.34 20.29 72.02
C ARG A 360 -62.24 18.77 72.26
N THR A 361 -62.30 18.35 73.52
CA THR A 361 -62.04 16.96 73.95
C THR A 361 -63.26 16.28 74.56
N ARG A 362 -64.33 17.02 74.84
CA ARG A 362 -65.53 16.51 75.52
C ARG A 362 -66.73 17.42 75.33
N LEU A 363 -67.89 16.92 75.73
CA LEU A 363 -69.07 17.71 76.08
C LEU A 363 -69.15 17.89 77.58
N ILE A 364 -69.58 19.06 78.03
CA ILE A 364 -70.04 19.28 79.40
C ILE A 364 -71.56 19.37 79.34
N CYS A 365 -72.24 18.42 79.95
CA CYS A 365 -73.67 18.22 79.82
C CYS A 365 -74.37 18.39 81.17
N ARG A 366 -75.65 18.75 81.11
CA ARG A 366 -76.57 18.70 82.25
C ARG A 366 -77.95 18.28 81.77
N SER A 367 -78.63 17.42 82.52
CA SER A 367 -79.95 16.89 82.17
C SER A 367 -80.96 17.11 83.29
N SER A 368 -82.25 17.05 82.98
CA SER A 368 -83.31 17.18 84.00
C SER A 368 -83.42 15.97 84.95
N GLY A 369 -82.70 14.88 84.67
CA GLY A 369 -82.69 13.65 85.45
C GLY A 369 -81.62 12.67 84.95
N SER A 370 -81.61 11.46 85.51
CA SER A 370 -80.69 10.39 85.11
C SER A 370 -81.20 9.66 83.88
N TYR A 371 -80.97 10.25 82.71
CA TYR A 371 -81.38 9.70 81.41
C TYR A 371 -80.17 9.23 80.59
N SER A 372 -80.40 8.26 79.69
CA SER A 372 -79.49 8.01 78.57
C SER A 372 -79.33 9.31 77.77
N THR A 373 -78.09 9.72 77.54
CA THR A 373 -77.75 10.91 76.74
C THR A 373 -77.03 10.48 75.47
N ASN A 374 -77.69 10.60 74.32
CA ASN A 374 -77.10 10.35 73.01
C ASN A 374 -76.59 11.66 72.43
N TRP A 375 -75.44 11.61 71.75
CA TRP A 375 -74.82 12.81 71.21
C TRP A 375 -74.14 12.57 69.87
N ILE A 376 -74.07 13.64 69.08
CA ILE A 376 -73.26 13.73 67.87
C ILE A 376 -72.55 15.07 67.86
N ALA A 377 -71.28 15.08 67.48
CA ALA A 377 -70.45 16.25 67.39
C ALA A 377 -69.66 16.26 66.07
N ILE A 378 -69.48 17.44 65.50
CA ILE A 378 -68.72 17.68 64.27
C ILE A 378 -67.69 18.77 64.51
N GLY A 379 -66.50 18.59 63.94
CA GLY A 379 -65.39 19.51 64.06
C GLY A 379 -64.20 19.04 63.24
N ALA A 380 -63.05 19.67 63.44
CA ALA A 380 -61.77 19.29 62.85
C ALA A 380 -60.62 19.71 63.75
#